data_AF-A0A7C9LNA6-F1
#
_entry.id   AF-A0A7C9LNA6-F1
#
_cell.length_a   1.000
_cell.length_b   1.000
_cell.length_c   1.000
_cell.angle_alpha   90.00
_cell.angle_beta   90.00
_cell.angle_gamma   90.00
#
_symmetry.space_group_name_H-M   'P 1'
#
loop_
_entity.id
_entity.type
_entity.pdbx_description
1 polymer ?
#
loop_
_entity_poly.entity_id
_entity_poly.type
_entity_poly.pdbx_seq_one_letter_code
_entity_poly.pdbx_strand_id
1 'polypeptide(L)' 'MSSFSFLALSWVPGTMDRVQFTTAGRRYTVLLRHIEQTTVHAVSDLYLKGRVILQVSAEHHAQLMSTLALQVRAVPA' A
#
# COMPACT_ATOMS: atom_id res chain seq x y z
N MET A 1 -22.77 6.68 3.42
CA MET A 1 -21.87 7.26 2.40
C MET A 1 -20.51 6.61 2.56
N SER A 2 -20.09 5.78 1.61
CA SER A 2 -18.78 5.13 1.66
C SER A 2 -17.71 6.16 1.30
N SER A 3 -16.82 6.47 2.26
CA SER A 3 -15.68 7.34 1.99
C SER A 3 -14.61 6.54 1.23
N PHE A 4 -14.10 7.12 0.14
CA PHE A 4 -13.02 6.55 -0.65
C PHE A 4 -11.76 7.38 -0.47
N SER A 5 -10.60 6.72 -0.44
CA SER A 5 -9.29 7.36 -0.36
C SER A 5 -8.43 6.93 -1.55
N PHE A 6 -7.54 7.80 -2.00
CA PHE A 6 -6.59 7.48 -3.05
C PHE A 6 -5.21 7.21 -2.46
N LEU A 7 -4.64 6.05 -2.74
CA LEU A 7 -3.29 5.67 -2.35
C LEU A 7 -2.39 5.70 -3.57
N ALA A 8 -1.37 6.56 -3.56
CA ALA A 8 -0.30 6.53 -4.53
C ALA A 8 0.77 5.54 -4.06
N LEU A 9 0.88 4.41 -4.75
CA LEU A 9 1.86 3.35 -4.49
C LEU A 9 3.06 3.52 -5.42
N SER A 10 4.26 3.22 -4.94
CA SER A 10 5.49 3.17 -5.76
C SER A 10 6.43 2.10 -5.23
N TRP A 11 7.28 1.52 -6.08
CA TRP A 11 8.32 0.59 -5.62
C TRP A 11 9.26 1.25 -4.61
N VAL A 12 9.69 0.47 -3.62
CA VAL A 12 10.84 0.86 -2.80
C VAL A 12 12.12 0.50 -3.59
N PRO A 13 13.03 1.46 -3.84
CA PRO A 13 14.27 1.19 -4.57
C PRO A 13 15.06 0.02 -3.98
N GLY A 14 15.58 -0.86 -4.83
CA GLY A 14 16.35 -2.03 -4.43
C GLY A 14 15.51 -3.21 -3.90
N THR A 15 14.20 -3.17 -4.06
CA THR A 15 13.29 -4.26 -3.65
C THR A 15 12.33 -4.61 -4.79
N MET A 16 11.86 -5.86 -4.81
CA MET A 16 10.85 -6.34 -5.77
C MET A 16 9.53 -6.73 -5.11
N ASP A 17 9.51 -6.76 -3.78
CA ASP A 17 8.39 -7.22 -2.96
C ASP A 17 7.82 -6.11 -2.07
N ARG A 18 8.39 -4.90 -2.10
CA ARG A 18 7.98 -3.78 -1.23
C ARG A 18 7.56 -2.56 -2.02
N VAL A 19 6.47 -1.97 -1.57
CA VAL A 19 5.88 -0.75 -2.15
C VAL A 19 5.64 0.26 -1.03
N GLN A 20 5.71 1.54 -1.37
CA GLN A 20 5.47 2.63 -0.43
C GLN A 20 4.26 3.46 -0.85
N PHE A 21 3.51 3.96 0.12
CA PHE A 21 2.47 4.98 -0.09
C PHE A 21 2.47 6.01 1.03
N THR A 22 1.83 7.15 0.79
CA THR A 22 1.64 8.20 1.80
C THR A 22 0.16 8.36 2.09
N THR A 23 -0.21 8.34 3.37
CA THR A 23 -1.57 8.60 3.86
C THR A 23 -1.49 9.40 5.15
N ALA A 24 -2.41 10.36 5.35
CA ALA A 24 -2.42 11.25 6.51
C ALA A 24 -1.04 11.88 6.84
N GLY A 25 -0.28 12.26 5.81
CA GLY A 25 1.06 12.87 5.96
C GLY A 25 2.18 11.90 6.40
N ARG A 26 1.88 10.60 6.53
CA ARG A 26 2.85 9.56 6.91
C ARG A 26 3.12 8.63 5.74
N ARG A 27 4.37 8.25 5.56
CA ARG A 27 4.80 7.28 4.56
C ARG A 27 4.84 5.89 5.19
N TYR A 28 4.26 4.92 4.50
CA TYR A 28 4.24 3.52 4.89
C TYR A 28 4.89 2.67 3.81
N THR A 29 5.61 1.62 4.22
CA THR A 29 6.14 0.60 3.34
C THR A 29 5.40 -0.70 3.62
N VAL A 30 4.91 -1.35 2.58
CA VAL A 30 4.14 -2.60 2.66
C VAL A 30 4.67 -3.62 1.69
N LEU A 31 4.33 -4.89 1.94
CA LEU A 31 4.62 -5.96 1.01
C LEU A 31 3.60 -5.95 -0.14
N LEU A 32 4.10 -6.14 -1.35
CA LEU A 32 3.32 -6.19 -2.59
C LEU A 32 2.18 -7.21 -2.49
N ARG A 33 2.43 -8.39 -1.91
CA ARG A 33 1.41 -9.44 -1.71
C ARG A 33 0.17 -8.99 -0.94
N HIS A 34 0.29 -7.99 -0.06
CA HIS A 34 -0.86 -7.44 0.67
C HIS A 34 -1.74 -6.53 -0.21
N ILE A 35 -1.17 -6.02 -1.30
CA ILE A 35 -1.89 -5.25 -2.33
C ILE A 35 -2.39 -6.19 -3.44
N GLU A 36 -1.58 -7.17 -3.88
CA GLU A 36 -1.89 -8.13 -4.95
C GLU A 36 -3.19 -8.88 -4.73
N GLN A 37 -3.45 -9.33 -3.49
CA GLN A 37 -4.66 -10.06 -3.16
C GLN A 37 -5.94 -9.25 -3.40
N THR A 38 -5.83 -7.92 -3.52
CA THR A 38 -6.98 -7.03 -3.63
C THR A 38 -7.11 -6.40 -5.03
N THR A 39 -6.00 -6.11 -5.71
CA THR A 39 -6.05 -5.32 -6.96
C THR A 39 -5.07 -5.82 -8.03
N VAL A 40 -5.42 -6.92 -8.70
CA VAL A 40 -4.61 -7.53 -9.78
C VAL A 40 -4.25 -6.54 -10.90
N HIS A 41 -5.20 -5.70 -11.34
CA HIS A 41 -4.93 -4.72 -12.40
C HIS A 41 -3.91 -3.64 -12.00
N ALA A 42 -3.86 -3.28 -10.72
CA ALA A 42 -2.97 -2.23 -10.24
C ALA A 42 -1.52 -2.68 -10.11
N VAL A 43 -1.30 -3.98 -9.90
CA VAL A 43 0.03 -4.58 -9.82
C VAL A 43 0.73 -4.50 -11.17
N SER A 44 0.03 -4.83 -12.25
CA SER A 44 0.56 -4.71 -13.61
C SER A 44 0.97 -3.28 -13.93
N ASP A 45 0.12 -2.30 -13.62
CA ASP A 45 0.44 -0.88 -13.81
C ASP A 45 1.63 -0.43 -12.95
N LEU A 46 1.72 -0.91 -11.70
CA LEU A 46 2.83 -0.61 -10.82
C LEU A 46 4.15 -1.18 -11.34
N TYR A 47 4.12 -2.39 -11.90
CA TYR A 47 5.29 -3.00 -12.54
C TYR A 47 5.74 -2.18 -13.77
N LEU A 48 4.79 -1.78 -14.62
CA LEU A 48 5.09 -1.06 -15.87
C LEU A 48 5.53 0.40 -15.66
N LYS A 49 4.92 1.11 -14.71
CA LYS A 49 5.10 2.57 -14.54
C LYS A 49 5.89 2.94 -13.29
N GLY A 50 6.19 1.98 -12.42
CA GLY A 50 6.83 2.20 -11.12
C GLY A 50 5.95 2.92 -10.09
N ARG A 51 4.74 3.32 -10.47
CA ARG A 51 3.76 4.00 -9.62
C ARG A 51 2.34 3.71 -10.09
N VAL A 52 1.41 3.54 -9.14
CA VAL A 52 -0.03 3.42 -9.41
C VAL A 52 -0.83 4.23 -8.40
N ILE A 53 -1.97 4.78 -8.80
CA ILE A 53 -2.93 5.44 -7.89
C ILE A 53 -4.12 4.50 -7.75
N LEU A 54 -4.38 4.05 -6.52
CA LEU A 54 -5.49 3.17 -6.20
C LEU A 54 -6.57 3.90 -5.45
N GLN A 55 -7.81 3.77 -5.91
CA GLN A 55 -8.97 4.10 -5.09
C GLN A 55 -9.26 2.94 -4.15
N VAL A 56 -9.25 3.20 -2.85
CA VAL A 56 -9.56 2.21 -1.81
C VAL A 56 -10.77 2.67 -0.99
N SER A 57 -11.62 1.73 -0.58
CA SER A 57 -12.70 2.03 0.38
C SER A 57 -12.12 2.32 1.77
N ALA A 58 -12.86 3.02 2.61
CA ALA A 58 -12.47 3.26 4.00
C ALA A 58 -12.21 1.95 4.78
N GLU A 59 -13.01 0.91 4.55
CA GLU A 59 -12.82 -0.41 5.15
C GLU A 59 -11.51 -1.06 4.71
N HIS A 60 -11.20 -1.00 3.41
CA HIS A 60 -9.97 -1.54 2.88
C HIS A 60 -8.73 -0.78 3.39
N HIS A 61 -8.83 0.54 3.46
CA HIS A 61 -7.80 1.36 4.07
C HIS A 61 -7.59 0.99 5.54
N ALA A 62 -8.68 0.77 6.30
CA ALA A 62 -8.59 0.31 7.69
C ALA A 62 -7.97 -1.09 7.81
N GLN A 63 -8.28 -2.02 6.90
CA GLN A 63 -7.66 -3.35 6.86
C GLN A 63 -6.16 -3.29 6.57
N LEU A 64 -5.74 -2.48 5.59
CA LEU A 64 -4.32 -2.24 5.29
C LEU A 64 -3.61 -1.63 6.50
N MET A 65 -4.22 -0.61 7.13
CA MET A 65 -3.67 0.04 8.32
C MET A 65 -3.64 -0.89 9.53
N SER A 66 -4.63 -1.76 9.70
CA SER A 66 -4.65 -2.76 10.77
C SER A 66 -3.57 -3.83 10.57
N THR A 67 -3.43 -4.34 9.34
CA THR A 67 -2.35 -5.26 8.96
C THR A 67 -0.98 -4.62 9.22
N LEU A 68 -0.84 -3.34 8.87
CA LEU A 68 0.38 -2.59 9.14
C LEU A 68 0.61 -2.34 10.63
N ALA A 69 -0.41 -2.01 11.41
CA ALA A 69 -0.28 -1.85 12.85
C ALA A 69 0.17 -3.15 13.53
N LEU A 70 -0.28 -4.30 13.03
CA LEU A 70 0.16 -5.62 13.48
C LEU A 70 1.61 -5.93 13.06
N GLN A 71 2.06 -5.39 11.92
CA GLN A 71 3.45 -5.54 11.44
C GLN A 71 4.42 -4.49 12.02
N VAL A 72 3.93 -3.37 12.55
CA VAL A 72 4.71 -2.36 13.30
C VAL A 72 4.92 -2.82 14.75
N ARG A 73 5.06 -4.13 14.97
CA ARG A 73 5.63 -4.68 16.21
C ARG A 73 7.14 -4.86 15.98
N ALA A 74 7.87 -3.84 16.43
CA ALA A 74 9.31 -3.80 16.69
C ALA A 74 10.25 -4.00 15.48
N VAL A 75 10.69 -2.89 14.88
CA VAL A 75 12.12 -2.75 14.58
C VAL A 75 12.69 -1.86 15.69
N PRO A 76 13.40 -2.41 16.70
CA PRO A 76 14.13 -1.58 17.65
C PRO A 76 15.20 -0.78 16.90
N ALA A 77 15.36 0.47 17.31
CA ALA A 77 16.40 1.39 16.85
C ALA A 77 17.80 0.87 17.16
#